data_AF-A0A831ZYX7-F1
#
_entry.id   AF-A0A831ZYX7-F1
#
_cell.length_a   1.000
_cell.length_b   1.000
_cell.length_c   1.000
_cell.angle_alpha   90.00
_cell.angle_beta   90.00
_cell.angle_gamma   90.00
#
_symmetry.space_group_name_H-M   'P 1'
#
loop_
_entity.id
_entity.type
_entity.pdbx_description
1 polymer ?
#
loop_
_entity_poly.entity_id
_entity_poly.type
_entity_poly.pdbx_seq_one_letter_code
_entity_poly.pdbx_strand_id
1 'polypeptide(L)'
;MGDTKRSGDGLEPSEVREPLRQALEGESTRRFEEREPVEKEFLEPGRLEYERDLDRKILDRLEVRYAHWIEPKRLAEAREKLIHYESGPAFEEGLERRVPDLDASEKAAFKGYYDGRSPHVRRDIEGLSTNVHERLHSLADPKAIEILGEHVVEGMTQELAEREQDLTIRLWRYERRPDGGLEAIPPPEYYEAEKITYRKLCDLAGESALMEAYFQGEGRRLEQSVDAQLGDGAWAQIRSLLERFSRSGDPEVLERVHRWLSSRRRDSW
;
A
#
# COMPACT_ATOMS: atom_id res chain seq x y z
N MET A 1 -52.37 -33.88 -10.52
CA MET A 1 -51.30 -33.10 -11.18
C MET A 1 -51.14 -31.83 -10.36
N GLY A 2 -50.08 -31.53 -9.64
CA GLY A 2 -48.84 -32.21 -9.32
C GLY A 2 -48.13 -31.27 -8.34
N ASP A 3 -48.07 -31.66 -7.07
CA ASP A 3 -47.26 -31.02 -6.04
C ASP A 3 -45.86 -31.64 -6.08
N THR A 4 -44.81 -30.82 -5.99
CA THR A 4 -43.54 -31.26 -5.41
C THR A 4 -42.70 -30.07 -4.93
N LYS A 5 -42.59 -30.00 -3.59
CA LYS A 5 -41.55 -29.30 -2.81
C LYS A 5 -40.20 -30.01 -2.92
N ARG A 6 -39.11 -29.26 -2.70
CA ARG A 6 -37.84 -29.60 -1.99
C ARG A 6 -37.21 -28.23 -1.62
N SER A 7 -36.85 -27.81 -0.40
CA SER A 7 -36.27 -28.43 0.82
C SER A 7 -35.07 -29.31 0.48
N GLY A 8 -33.85 -29.18 1.01
CA GLY A 8 -33.21 -28.42 2.08
C GLY A 8 -31.84 -29.07 2.33
N ASP A 9 -30.95 -28.36 3.03
CA ASP A 9 -29.72 -28.73 3.76
C ASP A 9 -29.11 -30.16 3.67
N GLY A 10 -27.77 -30.24 3.69
CA GLY A 10 -27.08 -31.39 4.28
C GLY A 10 -25.65 -31.72 3.81
N LEU A 11 -24.66 -31.12 4.47
CA LEU A 11 -23.37 -31.65 4.99
C LEU A 11 -22.57 -32.77 4.28
N GLU A 12 -21.26 -32.52 4.14
CA GLU A 12 -20.16 -33.50 4.19
C GLU A 12 -20.26 -34.40 5.44
N PRO A 13 -19.93 -35.71 5.36
CA PRO A 13 -18.71 -36.14 6.06
C PRO A 13 -18.04 -37.44 5.55
N SER A 14 -16.71 -37.39 5.47
CA SER A 14 -15.80 -38.42 5.98
C SER A 14 -15.56 -39.72 5.15
N GLU A 15 -14.30 -40.17 5.26
CA GLU A 15 -13.84 -41.55 5.06
C GLU A 15 -13.57 -42.06 3.63
N VAL A 16 -12.44 -41.66 3.05
CA VAL A 16 -11.56 -42.68 2.43
C VAL A 16 -10.10 -42.36 2.76
N ARG A 17 -9.67 -42.82 3.94
CA ARG A 17 -8.25 -43.12 4.17
C ARG A 17 -7.87 -44.35 3.32
N GLU A 18 -6.57 -44.44 3.03
CA GLU A 18 -5.84 -45.72 2.97
C GLU A 18 -5.63 -46.52 1.64
N PRO A 19 -5.75 -45.99 0.41
CA PRO A 19 -5.15 -46.70 -0.74
C PRO A 19 -3.75 -46.21 -1.15
N LEU A 20 -3.35 -44.99 -0.81
CA LEU A 20 -2.09 -44.40 -1.31
C LEU A 20 -0.81 -44.95 -0.65
N ARG A 21 -0.96 -45.82 0.35
CA ARG A 21 0.16 -46.42 1.09
C ARG A 21 0.87 -47.54 0.32
N GLN A 22 0.30 -48.04 -0.78
CA GLN A 22 0.87 -49.17 -1.55
C GLN A 22 1.46 -48.80 -2.91
N ALA A 23 1.49 -47.52 -3.31
CA ALA A 23 2.18 -47.10 -4.53
C ALA A 23 3.67 -46.77 -4.30
N LEU A 24 4.25 -47.22 -3.18
CA LEU A 24 5.61 -46.93 -2.72
C LEU A 24 6.61 -48.10 -2.85
N GLU A 25 6.29 -49.17 -3.57
CA GLU A 25 7.22 -50.30 -3.73
C GLU A 25 7.29 -50.78 -5.19
N GLY A 26 8.40 -50.51 -5.90
CA GLY A 26 8.67 -51.12 -7.20
C GLY A 26 9.55 -50.33 -8.18
N GLU A 27 10.85 -50.29 -7.90
CA GLU A 27 12.02 -49.95 -8.72
C GLU A 27 11.89 -49.61 -10.23
N SER A 28 12.47 -48.44 -10.56
CA SER A 28 13.51 -48.21 -11.57
C SER A 28 13.40 -48.88 -12.96
N THR A 29 13.06 -48.09 -13.98
CA THR A 29 13.82 -48.07 -15.25
C THR A 29 13.77 -46.70 -15.92
N ARG A 30 14.93 -46.23 -16.38
CA ARG A 30 15.16 -44.98 -17.12
C ARG A 30 14.39 -44.97 -18.46
N ARG A 31 13.78 -43.83 -18.80
CA ARG A 31 13.88 -43.18 -20.11
C ARG A 31 13.45 -41.71 -19.99
N PHE A 32 14.24 -40.85 -20.63
CA PHE A 32 13.96 -39.43 -20.83
C PHE A 32 12.56 -39.24 -21.41
N GLU A 33 11.77 -38.34 -20.82
CA GLU A 33 10.84 -37.49 -21.57
C GLU A 33 10.53 -36.23 -20.75
N GLU A 34 10.91 -35.11 -21.38
CA GLU A 34 10.49 -33.71 -21.20
C GLU A 34 10.23 -33.17 -19.79
N ARG A 35 11.23 -32.42 -19.29
CA ARG A 35 10.97 -31.30 -18.39
C ARG A 35 10.10 -30.29 -19.14
N GLU A 36 8.83 -30.19 -18.79
CA GLU A 36 8.05 -28.99 -19.12
C GLU A 36 8.72 -27.78 -18.46
N PRO A 37 8.82 -26.65 -19.18
CA PRO A 37 9.65 -25.53 -18.77
C PRO A 37 8.97 -24.83 -17.59
N VAL A 38 9.78 -24.56 -16.57
CA VAL A 38 9.57 -23.41 -15.67
C VAL A 38 9.13 -22.25 -16.57
N GLU A 39 7.90 -21.75 -16.39
CA GLU A 39 7.46 -20.50 -17.00
C GLU A 39 8.40 -19.40 -16.51
N LYS A 40 9.52 -19.26 -17.21
CA LYS A 40 10.11 -17.96 -17.44
C LYS A 40 9.03 -17.21 -18.18
N GLU A 41 8.23 -16.43 -17.45
CA GLU A 41 7.59 -15.26 -18.03
C GLU A 41 8.66 -14.61 -18.90
N PHE A 42 8.52 -14.76 -20.22
CA PHE A 42 9.26 -13.99 -21.18
C PHE A 42 8.78 -12.56 -20.94
N LEU A 43 9.44 -11.86 -20.00
CA LEU A 43 9.44 -10.41 -19.98
C LEU A 43 9.90 -10.03 -21.39
N GLU A 44 8.99 -9.54 -22.22
CA GLU A 44 9.38 -8.97 -23.50
C GLU A 44 10.54 -8.01 -23.20
N PRO A 45 11.69 -8.12 -23.89
CA PRO A 45 12.89 -7.36 -23.54
C PRO A 45 12.66 -5.85 -23.36
N GLY A 46 11.66 -5.28 -24.05
CA GLY A 46 11.25 -3.89 -23.90
C GLY A 46 10.46 -3.55 -22.63
N ARG A 47 9.81 -4.51 -21.97
CA ARG A 47 9.01 -4.27 -20.76
C ARG A 47 9.88 -3.97 -19.55
N LEU A 48 10.95 -4.73 -19.35
CA LEU A 48 11.89 -4.49 -18.24
C LEU A 48 12.61 -3.14 -18.40
N GLU A 49 12.96 -2.78 -19.63
CA GLU A 49 13.55 -1.48 -19.95
C GLU A 49 12.55 -0.34 -19.69
N TYR A 50 11.31 -0.50 -20.14
CA TYR A 50 10.22 0.43 -19.86
C TYR A 50 9.97 0.64 -18.36
N GLU A 51 9.88 -0.45 -17.59
CA GLU A 51 9.66 -0.43 -16.13
C GLU A 51 10.77 0.32 -15.38
N ARG A 52 12.03 0.11 -15.81
CA ARG A 52 13.19 0.83 -15.26
C ARG A 52 13.19 2.31 -15.63
N ASP A 53 12.87 2.63 -16.88
CA ASP A 53 12.81 4.02 -17.35
C ASP A 53 11.65 4.78 -16.69
N LEU A 54 10.53 4.11 -16.46
CA LEU A 54 9.40 4.66 -15.73
C LEU A 54 9.78 4.98 -14.29
N ASP A 55 10.39 4.03 -13.59
CA ASP A 55 10.83 4.20 -12.20
C ASP A 55 11.86 5.34 -12.06
N ARG A 56 12.83 5.42 -12.98
CA ARG A 56 13.79 6.55 -13.02
C ARG A 56 13.10 7.89 -13.22
N LYS A 57 12.16 7.99 -14.15
CA LYS A 57 11.40 9.24 -14.40
C LYS A 57 10.58 9.66 -13.18
N ILE A 58 10.00 8.71 -12.45
CA ILE A 58 9.29 8.98 -11.20
C ILE A 58 10.28 9.55 -10.17
N LEU A 59 11.40 8.87 -9.94
CA LEU A 59 12.40 9.31 -8.96
C LEU A 59 12.97 10.69 -9.31
N ASP A 60 13.33 10.94 -10.56
CA ASP A 60 13.86 12.25 -10.99
C ASP A 60 12.84 13.37 -10.75
N ARG A 61 11.55 13.10 -10.96
CA ARG A 61 10.48 14.08 -10.69
C ARG A 61 10.29 14.33 -9.19
N LEU A 62 10.27 13.27 -8.39
CA LEU A 62 10.17 13.39 -6.93
C LEU A 62 11.38 14.14 -6.36
N GLU A 63 12.57 13.93 -6.91
CA GLU A 63 13.76 14.69 -6.55
C GLU A 63 13.60 16.19 -6.85
N VAL A 64 13.17 16.56 -8.06
CA VAL A 64 12.95 17.98 -8.41
C VAL A 64 12.02 18.68 -7.41
N ARG A 65 10.99 17.98 -6.93
CA ARG A 65 9.98 18.58 -6.06
C ARG A 65 10.33 18.54 -4.57
N TYR A 66 10.90 17.43 -4.11
CA TYR A 66 11.03 17.11 -2.69
C TYR A 66 12.48 17.02 -2.20
N ALA A 67 13.50 17.20 -3.05
CA ALA A 67 14.92 17.08 -2.65
C ALA A 67 15.34 17.99 -1.50
N HIS A 68 14.66 19.13 -1.31
CA HIS A 68 14.94 20.01 -0.17
C HIS A 68 14.54 19.40 1.19
N TRP A 69 13.63 18.43 1.20
CA TRP A 69 13.24 17.69 2.40
C TRP A 69 13.97 16.34 2.51
N ILE A 70 14.29 15.69 1.39
CA ILE A 70 14.87 14.35 1.38
C ILE A 70 16.38 14.42 1.60
N GLU A 71 16.91 13.58 2.51
CA GLU A 71 18.37 13.47 2.66
C GLU A 71 19.05 13.03 1.35
N PRO A 72 20.14 13.68 0.90
CA PRO A 72 20.81 13.32 -0.35
C PRO A 72 21.24 11.85 -0.42
N LYS A 73 21.61 11.25 0.71
CA LYS A 73 21.97 9.84 0.81
C LYS A 73 20.79 8.92 0.45
N ARG A 74 19.56 9.27 0.87
CA ARG A 74 18.35 8.50 0.57
C ARG A 74 18.01 8.55 -0.91
N LEU A 75 18.18 9.71 -1.55
CA LEU A 75 18.05 9.84 -3.01
C LEU A 75 19.07 8.96 -3.74
N ALA A 76 20.33 8.96 -3.29
CA ALA A 76 21.37 8.10 -3.87
C ALA A 76 21.02 6.61 -3.72
N GLU A 77 20.60 6.17 -2.54
CA GLU A 77 20.15 4.79 -2.30
C GLU A 77 18.92 4.43 -3.13
N ALA A 78 17.95 5.35 -3.27
CA ALA A 78 16.77 5.13 -4.09
C ALA A 78 17.10 4.98 -5.59
N ARG A 79 18.17 5.61 -6.08
CA ARG A 79 18.66 5.45 -7.46
C ARG A 79 19.26 4.07 -7.71
N GLU A 80 19.79 3.42 -6.67
CA GLU A 80 20.35 2.06 -6.76
C GLU A 80 19.26 0.97 -6.63
N LYS A 81 18.13 1.30 -5.98
CA LYS A 81 17.04 0.36 -5.69
C LYS A 81 15.83 0.61 -6.56
N LEU A 82 15.64 -0.26 -7.55
CA LEU A 82 14.52 -0.20 -8.47
C LEU A 82 13.22 -0.75 -7.84
N ILE A 83 12.07 -0.35 -8.36
CA ILE A 83 10.80 -1.04 -8.09
C ILE A 83 10.86 -2.47 -8.59
N HIS A 84 10.47 -3.40 -7.73
CA HIS A 84 10.29 -4.81 -8.06
C HIS A 84 8.87 -5.01 -8.59
N TYR A 85 8.74 -5.17 -9.90
CA TYR A 85 7.47 -5.56 -10.51
C TYR A 85 7.32 -7.07 -10.42
N GLU A 86 6.30 -7.54 -9.71
CA GLU A 86 6.10 -8.96 -9.35
C GLU A 86 4.86 -9.53 -10.03
N SER A 87 4.88 -10.81 -10.40
CA SER A 87 3.66 -11.50 -10.83
C SER A 87 2.69 -11.62 -9.64
N GLY A 88 1.38 -11.77 -9.90
CA GLY A 88 0.36 -11.89 -8.85
C GLY A 88 0.73 -12.90 -7.75
N PRO A 89 1.09 -14.15 -8.08
CA PRO A 89 1.49 -15.14 -7.08
C PRO A 89 2.73 -14.75 -6.26
N ALA A 90 3.77 -14.20 -6.91
CA ALA A 90 4.99 -13.78 -6.22
C ALA A 90 4.73 -12.60 -5.28
N PHE A 91 3.88 -11.67 -5.71
CA PHE A 91 3.43 -10.53 -4.91
C PHE A 91 2.62 -10.97 -3.69
N GLU A 92 1.67 -11.89 -3.88
CA GLU A 92 0.84 -12.45 -2.79
C GLU A 92 1.72 -13.17 -1.75
N GLU A 93 2.69 -13.97 -2.18
CA GLU A 93 3.65 -14.63 -1.26
C GLU A 93 4.51 -13.61 -0.49
N GLY A 94 4.91 -12.52 -1.13
CA GLY A 94 5.62 -11.41 -0.47
C GLY A 94 4.73 -10.70 0.56
N LEU A 95 3.50 -10.38 0.17
CA LEU A 95 2.51 -9.69 1.00
C LEU A 95 2.14 -10.53 2.23
N GLU A 96 1.94 -11.84 2.09
CA GLU A 96 1.64 -12.76 3.20
C GLU A 96 2.75 -12.80 4.25
N ARG A 97 4.01 -12.70 3.83
CA ARG A 97 5.14 -12.63 4.78
C ARG A 97 5.19 -11.29 5.50
N ARG A 98 4.72 -10.21 4.86
CA ARG A 98 4.75 -8.85 5.40
C ARG A 98 3.57 -8.54 6.32
N VAL A 99 2.38 -9.02 5.96
CA VAL A 99 1.12 -8.80 6.68
C VAL A 99 0.32 -10.12 6.66
N PRO A 100 0.64 -11.07 7.55
CA PRO A 100 0.08 -12.42 7.49
C PRO A 100 -1.42 -12.49 7.81
N ASP A 101 -1.95 -11.47 8.50
CA ASP A 101 -3.31 -11.46 9.03
C ASP A 101 -4.37 -10.91 8.05
N LEU A 102 -3.98 -10.55 6.82
CA LEU A 102 -4.91 -10.06 5.80
C LEU A 102 -5.79 -11.18 5.24
N ASP A 103 -7.08 -10.90 5.08
CA ASP A 103 -7.98 -11.79 4.37
C ASP A 103 -7.79 -11.72 2.84
N ALA A 104 -8.45 -12.62 2.10
CA ALA A 104 -8.29 -12.71 0.65
C ALA A 104 -8.80 -11.46 -0.10
N SER A 105 -9.87 -10.81 0.38
CA SER A 105 -10.37 -9.59 -0.25
C SER A 105 -9.48 -8.38 0.05
N GLU A 106 -8.89 -8.33 1.24
CA GLU A 106 -7.90 -7.32 1.61
C GLU A 106 -6.64 -7.48 0.78
N LYS A 107 -6.09 -8.70 0.66
CA LYS A 107 -4.91 -9.00 -0.18
C LYS A 107 -5.13 -8.60 -1.64
N ALA A 108 -6.33 -8.86 -2.19
CA ALA A 108 -6.68 -8.48 -3.55
C ALA A 108 -6.70 -6.95 -3.77
N ALA A 109 -6.88 -6.16 -2.70
CA ALA A 109 -6.88 -4.70 -2.78
C ALA A 109 -5.46 -4.10 -2.81
N PHE A 110 -4.44 -4.83 -2.35
CA PHE A 110 -3.04 -4.37 -2.40
C PHE A 110 -2.49 -4.40 -3.81
N LYS A 111 -1.82 -3.30 -4.19
CA LYS A 111 -1.22 -3.10 -5.51
C LYS A 111 0.29 -2.91 -5.42
N GLY A 112 0.78 -2.50 -4.26
CA GLY A 112 2.18 -2.34 -3.94
C GLY A 112 2.40 -2.48 -2.44
N TYR A 113 3.66 -2.66 -2.05
CA TYR A 113 4.11 -2.52 -0.67
C TYR A 113 5.60 -2.16 -0.65
N TYR A 114 6.03 -1.53 0.44
CA TYR A 114 7.44 -1.32 0.76
C TYR A 114 7.85 -2.24 1.92
N ASP A 115 8.89 -3.06 1.72
CA ASP A 115 9.36 -4.03 2.71
C ASP A 115 10.41 -3.46 3.69
N GLY A 116 10.72 -2.16 3.60
CA GLY A 116 11.81 -1.51 4.33
C GLY A 116 13.15 -1.49 3.57
N ARG A 117 13.21 -2.13 2.40
CA ARG A 117 14.40 -2.16 1.54
C ARG A 117 14.06 -1.71 0.13
N SER A 118 13.08 -2.34 -0.49
CA SER A 118 12.70 -2.15 -1.87
C SER A 118 11.18 -1.95 -1.99
N PRO A 119 10.72 -1.15 -2.98
CA PRO A 119 9.32 -1.09 -3.34
C PRO A 119 8.93 -2.27 -4.22
N HIS A 120 7.79 -2.89 -3.95
CA HIS A 120 7.23 -4.03 -4.68
C HIS A 120 5.86 -3.63 -5.26
N VAL A 121 5.61 -3.93 -6.53
CA VAL A 121 4.36 -3.58 -7.22
C VAL A 121 3.86 -4.76 -8.03
N ARG A 122 2.55 -5.01 -7.97
CA ARG A 122 1.86 -5.99 -8.80
C ARG A 122 1.96 -5.63 -10.28
N ARG A 123 2.60 -6.50 -11.07
CA ARG A 123 2.83 -6.30 -12.50
C ARG A 123 1.55 -6.36 -13.34
N ASP A 124 0.53 -7.07 -12.85
CA ASP A 124 -0.78 -7.17 -13.50
C ASP A 124 -1.67 -5.95 -13.26
N ILE A 125 -1.28 -5.05 -12.35
CA ILE A 125 -2.02 -3.84 -12.01
C ILE A 125 -1.13 -2.62 -12.27
N GLU A 126 -1.12 -2.14 -13.52
CA GLU A 126 -0.39 -0.94 -13.88
C GLU A 126 -1.06 0.31 -13.29
N GLY A 127 -0.43 0.90 -12.27
CA GLY A 127 -0.84 2.17 -11.68
C GLY A 127 0.37 3.05 -11.42
N LEU A 128 0.57 4.08 -12.23
CA LEU A 128 1.63 5.08 -12.01
C LEU A 128 1.53 5.70 -10.60
N SER A 129 0.29 5.88 -10.10
CA SER A 129 0.04 6.31 -8.71
C SER A 129 0.64 5.34 -7.70
N THR A 130 0.52 4.02 -7.90
CA THR A 130 1.12 3.01 -7.03
C THR A 130 2.64 3.11 -7.07
N ASN A 131 3.24 3.23 -8.26
CA ASN A 131 4.70 3.37 -8.37
C ASN A 131 5.21 4.63 -7.66
N VAL A 132 4.50 5.75 -7.80
CA VAL A 132 4.83 7.00 -7.09
C VAL A 132 4.66 6.81 -5.57
N HIS A 133 3.57 6.17 -5.13
CA HIS A 133 3.28 5.87 -3.72
C HIS A 133 4.40 5.04 -3.08
N GLU A 134 4.75 3.90 -3.67
CA GLU A 134 5.81 3.04 -3.15
C GLU A 134 7.19 3.72 -3.22
N ARG A 135 7.40 4.57 -4.23
CA ARG A 135 8.64 5.33 -4.34
C ARG A 135 8.74 6.39 -3.25
N LEU A 136 7.64 7.07 -2.91
CA LEU A 136 7.57 8.02 -1.79
C LEU A 136 7.88 7.32 -0.46
N HIS A 137 7.33 6.11 -0.22
CA HIS A 137 7.70 5.29 0.94
C HIS A 137 9.20 5.01 1.02
N SER A 138 9.84 4.67 -0.10
CA SER A 138 11.29 4.45 -0.12
C SER A 138 12.12 5.70 0.20
N LEU A 139 11.53 6.90 0.01
CA LEU A 139 12.17 8.19 0.27
C LEU A 139 11.87 8.72 1.68
N ALA A 140 10.85 8.19 2.37
CA ALA A 140 10.45 8.56 3.74
C ALA A 140 11.45 8.04 4.79
N ASP A 141 11.78 8.87 5.80
CA ASP A 141 12.71 8.52 6.88
C ASP A 141 12.29 7.21 7.59
N PRO A 142 13.21 6.32 8.04
CA PRO A 142 12.80 5.06 8.65
C PRO A 142 12.03 5.29 9.96
N LYS A 143 12.19 6.46 10.59
CA LYS A 143 11.46 6.88 11.78
C LYS A 143 10.13 7.55 11.46
N ALA A 144 9.78 7.77 10.19
CA ALA A 144 8.54 8.45 9.82
C ALA A 144 7.32 7.75 10.43
N ILE A 145 7.24 6.42 10.36
CA ILE A 145 6.16 5.64 10.99
C ILE A 145 6.21 5.77 12.52
N GLU A 146 7.40 5.72 13.13
CA GLU A 146 7.56 5.91 14.58
C GLU A 146 7.04 7.28 15.03
N ILE A 147 7.22 8.32 14.21
CA ILE A 147 6.92 9.73 14.53
C ILE A 147 5.50 10.16 14.16
N LEU A 148 5.00 9.68 13.02
CA LEU A 148 3.70 10.07 12.46
C LEU A 148 2.60 9.03 12.72
N GLY A 149 2.97 7.75 12.82
CA GLY A 149 2.04 6.62 12.78
C GLY A 149 1.64 6.26 11.34
N GLU A 150 1.33 4.98 11.12
CA GLU A 150 1.02 4.42 9.79
C GLU A 150 -0.09 5.19 9.07
N HIS A 151 -1.21 5.47 9.76
CA HIS A 151 -2.35 6.22 9.20
C HIS A 151 -1.96 7.58 8.60
N VAL A 152 -1.05 8.31 9.25
CA VAL A 152 -0.62 9.63 8.77
C VAL A 152 0.40 9.49 7.65
N VAL A 153 1.32 8.51 7.76
CA VAL A 153 2.29 8.20 6.70
C VAL A 153 1.56 7.82 5.42
N GLU A 154 0.62 6.88 5.43
CA GLU A 154 -0.12 6.46 4.23
C GLU A 154 -0.96 7.60 3.64
N GLY A 155 -1.67 8.37 4.48
CA GLY A 155 -2.44 9.53 4.03
C GLY A 155 -1.59 10.60 3.37
N MET A 156 -0.38 10.83 3.90
CA MET A 156 0.60 11.74 3.31
C MET A 156 1.16 11.18 2.00
N THR A 157 1.58 9.91 1.98
CA THR A 157 2.10 9.25 0.76
C THR A 157 1.07 9.31 -0.36
N GLN A 158 -0.20 9.00 -0.07
CA GLN A 158 -1.29 9.03 -1.04
C GLN A 158 -1.55 10.46 -1.55
N GLU A 159 -1.61 11.46 -0.66
CA GLU A 159 -1.81 12.86 -1.08
C GLU A 159 -0.66 13.36 -1.96
N LEU A 160 0.59 13.04 -1.59
CA LEU A 160 1.76 13.41 -2.38
C LEU A 160 1.78 12.69 -3.74
N ALA A 161 1.40 11.42 -3.79
CA ALA A 161 1.27 10.68 -5.04
C ALA A 161 0.20 11.26 -5.96
N GLU A 162 -0.94 11.70 -5.41
CA GLU A 162 -2.02 12.36 -6.17
C GLU A 162 -1.57 13.71 -6.76
N ARG A 163 -0.67 14.43 -6.11
CA ARG A 163 -0.11 15.69 -6.65
C ARG A 163 0.85 15.49 -7.83
N GLU A 164 1.30 14.26 -8.05
CA GLU A 164 2.13 13.89 -9.21
C GLU A 164 1.31 13.38 -10.40
N GLN A 165 -0.03 13.48 -10.35
CA GLN A 165 -0.93 13.10 -11.44
C GLN A 165 -0.76 13.90 -12.74
N ASP A 166 0.01 14.99 -12.73
CA ASP A 166 0.45 15.72 -13.94
C ASP A 166 1.51 14.96 -14.77
N LEU A 167 1.96 13.79 -14.32
CA LEU A 167 2.55 12.82 -15.23
C LEU A 167 1.52 12.55 -16.33
N THR A 168 1.82 12.94 -17.57
CA THR A 168 0.97 13.03 -18.79
C THR A 168 0.24 11.75 -19.25
N ILE A 169 -0.04 10.81 -18.36
CA ILE A 169 -0.78 9.59 -18.58
C ILE A 169 -1.99 9.66 -17.66
N ARG A 170 -3.16 10.03 -18.21
CA ARG A 170 -4.43 10.02 -17.46
C ARG A 170 -4.65 8.64 -16.84
N LEU A 171 -4.52 8.57 -15.52
CA LEU A 171 -4.73 7.39 -14.71
C LEU A 171 -6.22 7.12 -14.58
N TRP A 172 -6.75 6.31 -15.48
CA TRP A 172 -7.99 5.60 -15.23
C TRP A 172 -7.62 4.14 -14.97
N ARG A 173 -7.91 3.63 -13.76
CA ARG A 173 -7.91 2.19 -13.52
C ARG A 173 -9.02 1.60 -14.38
N TYR A 174 -8.68 0.85 -15.41
CA TYR A 174 -9.68 0.21 -16.25
C TYR A 174 -9.78 -1.27 -15.91
N GLU A 175 -10.91 -1.73 -15.39
CA GLU A 175 -11.20 -3.18 -15.35
C GLU A 175 -11.86 -3.63 -16.65
N ARG A 176 -11.48 -4.83 -17.09
CA ARG A 176 -12.08 -5.44 -18.26
C ARG A 176 -13.43 -6.01 -17.87
N ARG A 177 -14.50 -5.40 -18.37
CA ARG A 177 -15.85 -5.90 -18.22
C ARG A 177 -16.00 -7.25 -18.92
N PRO A 178 -17.00 -8.07 -18.52
CA PRO A 178 -17.31 -9.34 -19.18
C PRO A 178 -17.61 -9.21 -20.69
N ASP A 179 -18.00 -8.02 -21.15
CA ASP A 179 -18.26 -7.69 -22.56
C ASP A 179 -17.01 -7.23 -23.34
N GLY A 180 -15.84 -7.23 -22.69
CA GLY A 180 -14.57 -6.77 -23.26
C GLY A 180 -14.35 -5.26 -23.20
N GLY A 181 -15.29 -4.48 -22.66
CA GLY A 181 -15.13 -3.05 -22.39
C GLY A 181 -14.18 -2.76 -21.23
N LEU A 182 -13.70 -1.52 -21.13
CA LEU A 182 -12.83 -1.04 -20.05
C LEU A 182 -13.62 -0.09 -19.13
N GLU A 183 -13.64 -0.34 -17.82
CA GLU A 183 -14.36 0.45 -16.82
C GLU A 183 -13.41 1.14 -15.83
N ALA A 184 -13.55 2.46 -15.72
CA ALA A 184 -12.86 3.27 -14.72
C ALA A 184 -13.27 2.88 -13.28
N ILE A 185 -12.32 2.49 -12.44
CA ILE A 185 -12.57 2.18 -11.03
C ILE A 185 -11.99 3.26 -10.12
N PRO A 186 -12.82 3.89 -9.28
CA PRO A 186 -12.34 4.86 -8.32
C PRO A 186 -11.37 4.21 -7.31
N PRO A 187 -10.41 4.97 -6.76
CA PRO A 187 -9.62 4.48 -5.65
C PRO A 187 -10.54 4.11 -4.47
N PRO A 188 -10.19 3.06 -3.69
CA PRO A 188 -10.96 2.65 -2.52
C PRO A 188 -11.20 3.79 -1.51
N GLU A 189 -12.35 3.78 -0.84
CA GLU A 189 -12.82 4.84 0.07
C GLU A 189 -11.94 5.05 1.32
N TYR A 190 -11.16 4.05 1.75
CA TYR A 190 -10.31 4.13 2.94
C TYR A 190 -9.14 5.13 2.80
N TYR A 191 -8.62 5.33 1.59
CA TYR A 191 -7.57 6.32 1.32
C TYR A 191 -8.03 7.76 1.57
N GLU A 192 -9.32 8.05 1.46
CA GLU A 192 -9.82 9.42 1.67
C GLU A 192 -9.78 9.80 3.15
N ALA A 193 -10.05 8.86 4.06
CA ALA A 193 -9.98 9.09 5.50
C ALA A 193 -8.56 9.46 5.97
N GLU A 194 -7.54 8.80 5.43
CA GLU A 194 -6.12 9.06 5.72
C GLU A 194 -5.69 10.42 5.16
N LYS A 195 -6.06 10.74 3.92
CA LYS A 195 -5.82 12.07 3.32
C LYS A 195 -6.50 13.18 4.11
N ILE A 196 -7.72 12.98 4.60
CA ILE A 196 -8.40 13.96 5.45
C ILE A 196 -7.60 14.21 6.74
N THR A 197 -7.07 13.16 7.39
CA THR A 197 -6.21 13.32 8.56
C THR A 197 -4.97 14.15 8.22
N TYR A 198 -4.27 13.84 7.12
CA TYR A 198 -3.12 14.59 6.64
C TYR A 198 -3.44 16.08 6.42
N ARG A 199 -4.52 16.39 5.67
CA ARG A 199 -4.94 17.76 5.37
C ARG A 199 -5.27 18.54 6.64
N LYS A 200 -5.96 17.93 7.59
CA LYS A 200 -6.26 18.56 8.89
C LYS A 200 -5.00 18.83 9.70
N LEU A 201 -4.01 17.95 9.66
CA LEU A 201 -2.70 18.19 10.30
C LEU A 201 -1.94 19.31 9.59
N CYS A 202 -2.02 19.42 8.27
CA CYS A 202 -1.46 20.56 7.53
C CYS A 202 -2.09 21.89 7.99
N ASP A 203 -3.41 21.92 8.17
CA ASP A 203 -4.13 23.11 8.64
C ASP A 203 -3.77 23.53 10.07
N LEU A 204 -3.25 22.60 10.87
CA LEU A 204 -2.80 22.85 12.23
C LEU A 204 -1.29 23.17 12.24
N ALA A 205 -0.44 22.22 11.89
CA ALA A 205 1.00 22.31 12.09
C ALA A 205 1.77 22.94 10.92
N GLY A 206 1.10 23.12 9.78
CA GLY A 206 1.74 23.48 8.52
C GLY A 206 2.37 22.27 7.83
N GLU A 207 2.27 22.23 6.51
CA GLU A 207 2.79 21.13 5.68
C GLU A 207 4.29 20.91 5.88
N SER A 208 5.09 21.98 6.03
CA SER A 208 6.53 21.86 6.27
C SER A 208 6.89 21.01 7.49
N ALA A 209 6.14 21.12 8.59
CA ALA A 209 6.41 20.33 9.79
C ALA A 209 6.11 18.83 9.57
N LEU A 210 5.13 18.52 8.72
CA LEU A 210 4.83 17.14 8.30
C LEU A 210 5.91 16.62 7.33
N MET A 211 6.39 17.44 6.40
CA MET A 211 7.49 17.08 5.49
C MET A 211 8.80 16.81 6.22
N GLU A 212 9.14 17.60 7.24
CA GLU A 212 10.27 17.36 8.14
C GLU A 212 10.12 16.01 8.87
N ALA A 213 8.94 15.76 9.47
CA ALA A 213 8.67 14.50 10.15
C ALA A 213 8.73 13.28 9.21
N TYR A 214 8.24 13.43 7.97
CA TYR A 214 8.14 12.35 6.98
C TYR A 214 9.47 12.05 6.28
N PHE A 215 10.16 13.06 5.76
CA PHE A 215 11.38 12.85 4.96
C PHE A 215 12.68 12.90 5.78
N GLN A 216 12.67 13.55 6.95
CA GLN A 216 13.87 13.77 7.78
C GLN A 216 13.79 13.08 9.14
N GLY A 217 12.63 12.54 9.53
CA GLY A 217 12.44 11.95 10.85
C GLY A 217 12.48 13.00 11.97
N GLU A 218 12.10 14.25 11.68
CA GLU A 218 12.11 15.36 12.63
C GLU A 218 10.69 15.74 13.07
N GLY A 219 10.18 15.08 14.12
CA GLY A 219 8.80 15.23 14.58
C GLY A 219 8.52 16.42 15.52
N ARG A 220 9.57 17.05 16.07
CA ARG A 220 9.43 18.00 17.19
C ARG A 220 8.59 19.22 16.83
N ARG A 221 8.76 19.75 15.61
CA ARG A 221 8.02 20.93 15.15
C ARG A 221 6.53 20.64 14.98
N LEU A 222 6.20 19.45 14.47
CA LEU A 222 4.83 18.97 14.35
C LEU A 222 4.17 18.86 15.73
N GLU A 223 4.82 18.15 16.65
CA GLU A 223 4.34 17.97 18.03
C GLU A 223 4.06 19.31 18.70
N GLN A 224 5.05 20.22 18.70
CA GLN A 224 4.91 21.56 19.29
C GLN A 224 3.75 22.35 18.68
N SER A 225 3.54 22.26 17.37
CA SER A 225 2.51 23.03 16.67
C SER A 225 1.10 22.48 16.93
N VAL A 226 0.97 21.15 17.03
CA VAL A 226 -0.29 20.49 17.39
C VAL A 226 -0.62 20.76 18.86
N ASP A 227 0.34 20.57 19.76
CA ASP A 227 0.15 20.78 21.20
C ASP A 227 -0.16 22.24 21.54
N ALA A 228 0.48 23.20 20.88
CA ALA A 228 0.17 24.62 21.06
C ALA A 228 -1.29 24.95 20.72
N GLN A 229 -1.90 24.27 19.75
CA GLN A 229 -3.27 24.54 19.32
C GLN A 229 -4.32 23.72 20.06
N LEU A 230 -4.00 22.50 20.45
CA LEU A 230 -4.96 21.54 21.00
C LEU A 230 -4.73 21.23 22.49
N GLY A 231 -3.63 21.71 23.07
CA GLY A 231 -3.20 21.48 24.44
C GLY A 231 -2.03 20.51 24.54
N ASP A 232 -1.25 20.64 25.62
CA ASP A 232 -0.07 19.82 25.88
C ASP A 232 -0.38 18.31 25.81
N GLY A 233 0.44 17.55 25.08
CA GLY A 233 0.28 16.11 24.87
C GLY A 233 -0.84 15.73 23.90
N ALA A 234 -1.42 16.67 23.16
CA ALA A 234 -2.45 16.40 22.17
C ALA A 234 -1.93 15.52 21.03
N TRP A 235 -0.71 15.78 20.53
CA TRP A 235 -0.13 15.00 19.45
C TRP A 235 0.02 13.52 19.81
N ALA A 236 0.55 13.23 21.00
CA ALA A 236 0.70 11.86 21.49
C ALA A 236 -0.65 11.12 21.59
N GLN A 237 -1.70 11.80 22.05
CA GLN A 237 -3.05 11.23 22.15
C GLN A 237 -3.69 11.02 20.77
N ILE A 238 -3.53 11.97 19.84
CA ILE A 238 -4.01 11.84 18.46
C ILE A 238 -3.40 10.61 17.80
N ARG A 239 -2.07 10.47 17.88
CA ARG A 239 -1.37 9.29 17.36
C ARG A 239 -1.90 7.99 17.96
N SER A 240 -2.03 7.93 19.29
CA SER A 240 -2.52 6.73 19.97
C SER A 240 -3.94 6.34 19.51
N LEU A 241 -4.80 7.31 19.26
CA LEU A 241 -6.14 7.07 18.72
C LEU A 241 -6.09 6.60 17.26
N LEU A 242 -5.23 7.18 16.42
CA LEU A 242 -5.04 6.74 15.03
C LEU A 242 -4.47 5.33 14.96
N GLU A 243 -3.47 4.98 15.80
CA GLU A 243 -2.95 3.62 15.89
C GLU A 243 -4.02 2.62 16.34
N ARG A 244 -4.90 3.02 17.27
CA ARG A 244 -6.06 2.19 17.65
C ARG A 244 -7.00 2.00 16.46
N PHE A 245 -7.30 3.06 15.72
CA PHE A 245 -8.13 2.98 14.51
C PHE A 245 -7.52 2.02 13.47
N SER A 246 -6.23 2.14 13.17
CA SER A 246 -5.56 1.25 12.22
C SER A 246 -5.66 -0.23 12.61
N ARG A 247 -5.72 -0.55 13.90
CA ARG A 247 -5.88 -1.93 14.39
C ARG A 247 -7.33 -2.41 14.42
N SER A 248 -8.28 -1.53 14.71
CA SER A 248 -9.68 -1.92 14.98
C SER A 248 -10.66 -1.59 13.87
N GLY A 249 -10.28 -0.74 12.91
CA GLY A 249 -11.17 -0.21 11.88
C GLY A 249 -12.35 0.58 12.42
N ASP A 250 -12.30 1.05 13.67
CA ASP A 250 -13.45 1.62 14.39
C ASP A 250 -13.71 3.08 13.95
N PRO A 251 -14.76 3.35 13.15
CA PRO A 251 -14.99 4.67 12.59
C PRO A 251 -15.27 5.74 13.66
N GLU A 252 -15.78 5.37 14.85
CA GLU A 252 -16.03 6.33 15.92
C GLU A 252 -14.73 6.92 16.48
N VAL A 253 -13.66 6.12 16.50
CA VAL A 253 -12.32 6.57 16.92
C VAL A 253 -11.79 7.60 15.93
N LEU A 254 -11.91 7.33 14.63
CA LEU A 254 -11.46 8.24 13.58
C LEU A 254 -12.26 9.54 13.59
N GLU A 255 -13.59 9.46 13.70
CA GLU A 255 -14.45 10.65 13.82
C GLU A 255 -14.09 11.51 15.04
N ARG A 256 -13.75 10.88 16.16
CA ARG A 256 -13.27 11.59 17.35
C ARG A 256 -11.97 12.34 17.07
N VAL A 257 -11.00 11.70 16.43
CA VAL A 257 -9.74 12.35 16.02
C VAL A 257 -10.02 13.52 15.07
N HIS A 258 -10.83 13.31 14.04
CA HIS A 258 -11.16 14.35 13.07
C HIS A 258 -11.88 15.54 13.70
N ARG A 259 -12.80 15.32 14.65
CA ARG A 259 -13.43 16.39 15.42
C ARG A 259 -12.41 17.17 16.24
N TRP A 260 -11.47 16.48 16.88
CA TRP A 260 -10.43 17.14 17.68
C TRP A 260 -9.45 17.94 16.83
N LEU A 261 -8.99 17.38 15.71
CA LEU A 261 -8.14 18.10 14.74
C LEU A 261 -8.86 19.32 14.14
N SER A 262 -10.19 19.30 14.09
CA SER A 262 -10.99 20.42 13.61
C SER A 262 -11.35 21.43 14.72
N SER A 263 -11.21 21.05 15.99
CA SER A 263 -11.49 21.93 17.12
C SER A 263 -10.27 22.80 17.40
N ARG A 264 -10.04 23.80 16.55
CA ARG A 264 -9.11 24.87 16.89
C ARG A 264 -9.53 25.47 18.24
N ARG A 265 -8.57 25.69 19.14
CA ARG A 265 -8.78 26.67 20.20
C ARG A 265 -9.15 27.99 19.53
N ARG A 266 -10.43 28.37 19.60
CA ARG A 266 -10.78 29.78 19.55
C ARG A 266 -10.19 30.38 20.83
N ASP A 267 -9.60 31.56 20.71
CA ASP A 267 -8.94 32.36 21.75
C ASP A 267 -7.40 32.17 21.73
N SER A 268 -6.56 33.19 21.57
CA SER A 268 -6.78 34.63 21.80
C SER A 268 -5.70 35.46 21.08
N TRP A 269 -6.14 36.40 20.23
CA TRP A 269 -5.50 37.68 19.97
C TRP A 269 -6.59 38.74 19.91
#